data_AF-A0A221UUT2-F1
#
_entry.id   AF-A0A221UUT2-F1
#
_cell.length_a   1.000
_cell.length_b   1.000
_cell.length_c   1.000
_cell.angle_alpha   90.00
_cell.angle_beta   90.00
_cell.angle_gamma   90.00
#
_symmetry.space_group_name_H-M   'P 1'
#
loop_
_entity.id
_entity.type
_entity.pdbx_description
1 polymer ?
#
loop_
_entity_poly.entity_id
_entity_poly.type
_entity_poly.pdbx_seq_one_letter_code
_entity_poly.pdbx_strand_id
1 'polypeptide(L)'
;MAKRKLSILQKVYREFFLAMLVGYEVDSPAKLSYEQKREFFTRIREGWKTKKAELTRVEKKILPVSKKSQYAKIKVSRPPVSLEPKSVYKKPAIEEAEESVTPAVEEPVRTIRSEVNPDQTDDLTIKYYPNQFFEQEDLYKYPVVKMPKEGAFLKLPRIGRGMGLGYKELDFYNALLRQLSVVEIRNDLHMAIPYFIRPYEPDIVIIHKELNLYIDVEIDEPYDGYYRFPTHEVEKDNIRDLFFMESGWIVIRFTERQVHLYENECIAYIKNVLDSIYNYHLEETSNCPSESQWDYQRAVRWEKSHYREKYLGIEKFGKQKSTSEVIVDFNETERIESKLNRTKKLKSAAQQDNIAFEDETHTYHHPKDETGNAEYISVTTLIDRFFPFDMDRFIQGKAKKEGRSEEDVLEEFLRNRDEAAEKGTYLHEQIENFLKGKERDEDSKEFSMFKKFYDQIILAKGFEFVEAEKKVLLEEYNVAGTVDALFKKPDREEYLIVDWKRSKKLVIDGHPKKYGYGYALSELNHLDNSSYYKYALQQNIYKYILEKKYGFPISSMNLIVLHENFDNYYRVPLVNMEKEVSVIFESINHKI
;
A
#
# COMPACT_ATOMS: atom_id res chain seq x y z
N MET A 1 5.86 -17.45 18.83
CA MET A 1 5.84 -16.77 17.52
C MET A 1 4.72 -17.33 16.67
N ALA A 2 3.74 -16.51 16.32
CA ALA A 2 2.55 -16.96 15.59
C ALA A 2 2.77 -16.84 14.09
N LYS A 3 2.47 -17.92 13.37
CA LYS A 3 2.53 -18.02 11.90
C LYS A 3 1.77 -16.85 11.24
N ARG A 4 2.36 -16.27 10.20
CA ARG A 4 1.73 -15.34 9.23
C ARG A 4 0.25 -15.69 9.07
N LYS A 5 -0.66 -14.72 9.25
CA LYS A 5 -2.11 -14.94 9.14
C LYS A 5 -2.45 -15.43 7.73
N LEU A 6 -2.59 -16.75 7.61
CA LEU A 6 -3.16 -17.40 6.43
C LEU A 6 -4.56 -16.83 6.21
N SER A 7 -4.93 -16.54 4.96
CA SER A 7 -6.30 -16.21 4.59
C SER A 7 -7.27 -17.33 5.04
N ILE A 8 -8.56 -17.03 5.17
CA ILE A 8 -9.56 -18.03 5.57
C ILE A 8 -9.47 -19.26 4.66
N LEU A 9 -9.38 -19.05 3.35
CA LEU A 9 -9.23 -20.13 2.39
C LEU A 9 -7.92 -20.91 2.57
N GLN A 10 -6.81 -20.23 2.88
CA GLN A 10 -5.52 -20.86 3.15
C GLN A 10 -5.50 -21.66 4.45
N LYS A 11 -6.16 -21.19 5.51
CA LYS A 11 -6.33 -21.93 6.77
C LYS A 11 -7.13 -23.21 6.53
N VAL A 12 -8.27 -23.09 5.87
CA VAL A 12 -9.15 -24.23 5.58
C VAL A 12 -8.49 -25.21 4.62
N TYR A 13 -7.72 -24.73 3.64
CA TYR A 13 -6.93 -25.59 2.75
C TYR A 13 -5.87 -26.35 3.53
N ARG A 14 -5.12 -25.66 4.39
CA ARG A 14 -4.08 -26.27 5.21
C ARG A 14 -4.63 -27.33 6.13
N GLU A 15 -5.73 -27.06 6.83
CA GLU A 15 -6.39 -28.05 7.70
C GLU A 15 -6.86 -29.27 6.89
N PHE A 16 -7.49 -29.03 5.74
CA PHE A 16 -7.91 -30.10 4.83
C PHE A 16 -6.73 -30.96 4.36
N PHE A 17 -5.63 -30.32 3.99
CA PHE A 17 -4.41 -30.96 3.53
C PHE A 17 -3.72 -31.79 4.63
N LEU A 18 -3.56 -31.22 5.83
CA LEU A 18 -2.97 -31.90 6.98
C LEU A 18 -3.83 -33.09 7.44
N ALA A 19 -5.16 -32.94 7.46
CA ALA A 19 -6.07 -34.03 7.81
C ALA A 19 -5.94 -35.22 6.84
N MET A 20 -5.71 -34.95 5.56
CA MET A 20 -5.48 -35.99 4.56
C MET A 20 -4.11 -36.67 4.73
N LEU A 21 -3.07 -35.95 5.17
CA LEU A 21 -1.75 -36.53 5.44
C LEU A 21 -1.74 -37.46 6.65
N VAL A 22 -2.55 -37.17 7.68
CA VAL A 22 -2.76 -38.07 8.83
C VAL A 22 -3.23 -39.46 8.37
N GLY A 23 -4.04 -39.51 7.30
CA GLY A 23 -4.49 -40.79 6.70
C GLY A 23 -3.38 -41.62 6.04
N TYR A 24 -2.19 -41.05 5.84
CA TYR A 24 -1.01 -41.73 5.32
C TYR A 24 0.10 -41.89 6.39
N GLU A 25 -0.20 -41.57 7.66
CA GLU A 25 0.74 -41.66 8.80
C GLU A 25 2.05 -40.88 8.58
N VAL A 26 2.00 -39.81 7.78
CA VAL A 26 3.15 -38.93 7.50
C VAL A 26 2.81 -37.48 7.81
N ASP A 27 3.82 -36.72 8.23
CA ASP A 27 3.75 -35.27 8.44
C ASP A 27 4.05 -34.46 7.17
N SER A 28 4.52 -35.14 6.12
CA SER A 28 4.98 -34.52 4.88
C SER A 28 4.74 -35.43 3.69
N PRO A 29 4.21 -34.90 2.57
CA PRO A 29 4.12 -35.65 1.32
C PRO A 29 5.49 -36.12 0.83
N ALA A 30 6.59 -35.50 1.25
CA ALA A 30 7.94 -35.92 0.85
C ALA A 30 8.23 -37.38 1.22
N LYS A 31 7.66 -37.84 2.36
CA LYS A 31 7.80 -39.20 2.90
C LYS A 31 6.93 -40.24 2.18
N LEU A 32 6.04 -39.81 1.28
CA LEU A 32 5.20 -40.71 0.49
C LEU A 32 5.97 -41.31 -0.71
N SER A 33 5.66 -42.56 -1.05
CA SER A 33 6.10 -43.19 -2.30
C SER A 33 5.52 -42.47 -3.53
N TYR A 34 6.07 -42.74 -4.71
CA TYR A 34 5.58 -42.14 -5.97
C TYR A 34 4.08 -42.41 -6.21
N GLU A 35 3.65 -43.65 -5.97
CA GLU A 35 2.25 -44.07 -6.14
C GLU A 35 1.34 -43.45 -5.08
N GLN A 36 1.80 -43.40 -3.83
CA GLN A 36 1.08 -42.76 -2.72
C GLN A 36 0.94 -41.25 -2.95
N LYS A 37 1.99 -40.58 -3.46
CA LYS A 37 1.91 -39.16 -3.86
C LYS A 37 0.83 -38.96 -4.91
N ARG A 38 0.83 -39.80 -5.96
CA ARG A 38 -0.15 -39.70 -7.04
C ARG A 38 -1.58 -39.82 -6.52
N GLU A 39 -1.84 -40.81 -5.66
CA GLU A 39 -3.17 -41.01 -5.07
C GLU A 39 -3.54 -39.89 -4.08
N PHE A 40 -2.62 -39.52 -3.19
CA PHE A 40 -2.81 -38.44 -2.21
C PHE A 40 -3.21 -37.13 -2.89
N PHE A 41 -2.46 -36.71 -3.93
CA PHE A 41 -2.77 -35.47 -4.65
C PHE A 41 -4.04 -35.58 -5.49
N THR A 42 -4.39 -36.77 -5.99
CA THR A 42 -5.69 -36.99 -6.67
C THR A 42 -6.85 -36.77 -5.70
N ARG A 43 -6.76 -37.36 -4.49
CA ARG A 43 -7.78 -37.18 -3.45
C ARG A 43 -7.86 -35.75 -2.92
N ILE A 44 -6.72 -35.08 -2.75
CA ILE A 44 -6.67 -33.66 -2.39
C ILE A 44 -7.39 -32.83 -3.46
N ARG A 45 -7.09 -33.05 -4.74
CA ARG A 45 -7.70 -32.32 -5.86
C ARG A 45 -9.22 -32.50 -5.89
N GLU A 46 -9.69 -33.74 -5.81
CA GLU A 46 -11.13 -34.04 -5.87
C GLU A 46 -11.87 -33.57 -4.61
N GLY A 47 -11.31 -33.84 -3.43
CA GLY A 47 -11.92 -33.44 -2.16
C GLY A 47 -11.89 -31.93 -1.94
N TRP A 48 -10.80 -31.25 -2.35
CA TRP A 48 -10.70 -29.80 -2.26
C TRP A 48 -11.63 -29.11 -3.25
N LYS A 49 -11.81 -29.65 -4.45
CA LYS A 49 -12.77 -29.11 -5.43
C LYS A 49 -14.18 -29.08 -4.83
N THR A 50 -14.59 -30.15 -4.15
CA THR A 50 -15.89 -30.22 -3.46
C THR A 50 -15.96 -29.24 -2.29
N LYS A 51 -14.94 -29.25 -1.41
CA LYS A 51 -14.91 -28.39 -0.21
C LYS A 51 -14.84 -26.90 -0.55
N LYS A 52 -14.06 -26.53 -1.57
CA LYS A 52 -14.01 -25.17 -2.13
C LYS A 52 -15.34 -24.78 -2.77
N ALA A 53 -15.99 -25.67 -3.53
CA ALA A 53 -17.31 -25.39 -4.10
C ALA A 53 -18.39 -25.20 -3.02
N GLU A 54 -18.30 -25.89 -1.89
CA GLU A 54 -19.15 -25.67 -0.71
C GLU A 54 -18.89 -24.30 -0.08
N LEU A 55 -17.62 -23.94 0.16
CA LEU A 55 -17.23 -22.62 0.69
C LEU A 55 -17.68 -21.48 -0.24
N THR A 56 -17.47 -21.65 -1.55
CA THR A 56 -17.88 -20.66 -2.56
C THR A 56 -19.40 -20.64 -2.77
N ARG A 57 -20.13 -21.73 -2.49
CA ARG A 57 -21.62 -21.70 -2.45
C ARG A 57 -22.15 -20.95 -1.24
N VAL A 58 -21.44 -21.00 -0.11
CA VAL A 58 -21.73 -20.17 1.06
C VAL A 58 -21.42 -18.70 0.74
N GLU A 59 -20.29 -18.38 0.09
CA GLU A 59 -19.97 -17.02 -0.40
C GLU A 59 -20.95 -16.51 -1.47
N LYS A 60 -21.40 -17.35 -2.42
CA LYS A 60 -22.37 -16.94 -3.44
C LYS A 60 -23.78 -16.68 -2.89
N LYS A 61 -24.11 -17.18 -1.71
CA LYS A 61 -25.31 -16.75 -0.96
C LYS A 61 -25.13 -15.35 -0.35
N ILE A 62 -23.90 -14.85 -0.29
CA ILE A 62 -23.46 -13.52 0.16
C ILE A 62 -23.05 -12.71 -1.10
N LEU A 63 -23.82 -12.81 -2.19
CA LEU A 63 -23.69 -11.86 -3.29
C LEU A 63 -24.29 -10.52 -2.82
N PRO A 64 -23.63 -9.38 -3.05
CA PRO A 64 -24.09 -8.08 -2.58
C PRO A 64 -25.43 -7.76 -3.24
N VAL A 65 -26.51 -7.93 -2.48
CA VAL A 65 -27.78 -7.31 -2.79
C VAL A 65 -27.65 -5.89 -2.28
N SER A 66 -27.52 -4.94 -3.19
CA SER A 66 -27.79 -3.55 -2.88
C SER A 66 -29.14 -3.48 -2.15
N LYS A 67 -29.13 -3.07 -0.88
CA LYS A 67 -30.37 -2.87 -0.11
C LYS A 67 -31.17 -1.66 -0.62
N LYS A 68 -30.76 -1.00 -1.72
CA LYS A 68 -31.49 0.12 -2.36
C LYS A 68 -32.99 -0.15 -2.52
N SER A 69 -33.37 -1.37 -2.92
CA SER A 69 -34.77 -1.74 -3.10
C SER A 69 -35.57 -1.91 -1.80
N GLN A 70 -34.89 -2.14 -0.66
CA GLN A 70 -35.51 -2.23 0.66
C GLN A 70 -35.81 -0.85 1.25
N TYR A 71 -34.96 0.15 0.95
CA TYR A 71 -35.12 1.52 1.45
C TYR A 71 -36.01 2.41 0.57
N ALA A 72 -36.23 2.05 -0.70
CA ALA A 72 -37.19 2.75 -1.58
C ALA A 72 -38.63 2.82 -1.03
N LYS A 73 -38.96 2.01 -0.01
CA LYS A 73 -40.27 2.00 0.67
C LYS A 73 -40.27 2.58 2.08
N ILE A 74 -39.11 2.97 2.63
CA ILE A 74 -39.04 3.53 3.99
C ILE A 74 -39.13 5.05 3.91
N LYS A 75 -40.36 5.58 4.01
CA LYS A 75 -40.58 7.00 4.36
C LYS A 75 -40.24 7.20 5.83
N VAL A 76 -38.98 7.45 6.17
CA VAL A 76 -38.67 8.15 7.43
C VAL A 76 -38.79 9.64 7.13
N SER A 77 -39.93 10.25 7.43
CA SER A 77 -40.08 11.69 7.33
C SER A 77 -39.33 12.35 8.49
N ARG A 78 -38.05 12.68 8.29
CA ARG A 78 -37.37 13.70 9.09
C ARG A 78 -37.64 15.06 8.45
N PRO A 79 -37.84 16.14 9.23
CA PRO A 79 -38.09 17.46 8.66
C PRO A 79 -36.88 17.87 7.78
N PRO A 80 -37.11 18.45 6.59
CA PRO A 80 -36.04 18.95 5.74
C PRO A 80 -35.22 19.99 6.52
N VAL A 81 -33.90 20.01 6.30
CA VAL A 81 -33.06 21.02 6.93
C VAL A 81 -33.35 22.35 6.23
N SER A 82 -33.75 23.37 7.00
CA SER A 82 -34.13 24.68 6.46
C SER A 82 -32.93 25.33 5.77
N LEU A 83 -32.95 25.36 4.43
CA LEU A 83 -32.01 26.13 3.62
C LEU A 83 -32.53 27.57 3.53
N GLU A 84 -31.87 28.52 4.18
CA GLU A 84 -32.13 29.94 3.90
C GLU A 84 -31.70 30.28 2.45
N PRO A 85 -32.45 31.14 1.73
CA PRO A 85 -32.10 31.52 0.36
C PRO A 85 -30.74 32.24 0.31
N LYS A 86 -29.80 31.70 -0.47
CA LYS A 86 -28.41 32.19 -0.57
C LYS A 86 -28.29 33.49 -1.37
N SER A 87 -27.36 34.34 -0.94
CA SER A 87 -26.61 35.22 -1.84
C SER A 87 -25.63 34.38 -2.65
N VAL A 88 -25.63 34.54 -3.98
CA VAL A 88 -24.73 33.85 -4.91
C VAL A 88 -23.27 33.93 -4.42
N TYR A 89 -22.59 32.79 -4.24
CA TYR A 89 -21.15 32.74 -3.96
C TYR A 89 -20.40 33.40 -5.13
N LYS A 90 -19.73 34.52 -4.87
CA LYS A 90 -18.96 35.24 -5.90
C LYS A 90 -17.67 34.49 -6.22
N LYS A 91 -17.44 34.29 -7.51
CA LYS A 91 -16.19 33.78 -8.10
C LYS A 91 -14.97 34.50 -7.49
N PRO A 92 -13.93 33.78 -7.04
CA PRO A 92 -12.58 34.33 -6.97
C PRO A 92 -12.11 34.62 -8.40
N ALA A 93 -11.33 35.70 -8.59
CA ALA A 93 -10.68 35.98 -9.86
C ALA A 93 -9.64 34.88 -10.16
N ILE A 94 -9.69 34.33 -11.37
CA ILE A 94 -8.64 33.46 -11.89
C ILE A 94 -7.54 34.40 -12.38
N GLU A 95 -6.42 34.47 -11.69
CA GLU A 95 -5.20 35.07 -12.24
C GLU A 95 -4.55 34.04 -13.17
N GLU A 96 -4.56 34.33 -14.47
CA GLU A 96 -3.79 33.58 -15.46
C GLU A 96 -2.30 33.91 -15.26
N ALA A 97 -1.51 32.94 -14.81
CA ALA A 97 -0.06 33.04 -14.81
C ALA A 97 0.46 32.77 -16.23
N GLU A 98 1.00 33.79 -16.90
CA GLU A 98 1.70 33.65 -18.18
C GLU A 98 3.03 32.89 -17.97
N GLU A 99 3.18 31.73 -18.62
CA GLU A 99 4.45 30.99 -18.68
C GLU A 99 5.45 31.70 -19.62
N SER A 100 6.44 32.39 -19.04
CA SER A 100 7.62 32.83 -19.79
C SER A 100 8.64 31.69 -19.88
N VAL A 101 8.89 31.22 -21.10
CA VAL A 101 9.91 30.20 -21.39
C VAL A 101 11.30 30.82 -21.29
N THR A 102 12.00 30.58 -20.19
CA THR A 102 13.46 30.74 -20.07
C THR A 102 14.10 29.45 -19.57
N PRO A 103 15.37 29.15 -19.93
CA PRO A 103 15.98 27.86 -19.65
C PRO A 103 16.15 27.66 -18.15
N ALA A 104 15.57 26.59 -17.61
CA ALA A 104 15.47 26.34 -16.18
C ALA A 104 16.82 26.02 -15.53
N VAL A 105 17.19 26.85 -14.57
CA VAL A 105 18.02 26.48 -13.42
C VAL A 105 17.13 25.65 -12.47
N GLU A 106 17.64 24.58 -11.86
CA GLU A 106 16.89 23.73 -10.93
C GLU A 106 16.46 24.53 -9.68
N GLU A 107 15.20 24.96 -9.60
CA GLU A 107 14.65 25.56 -8.38
C GLU A 107 14.17 24.48 -7.38
N PRO A 108 14.40 24.67 -6.07
CA PRO A 108 14.04 23.70 -5.04
C PRO A 108 12.52 23.62 -4.81
N VAL A 109 12.02 22.44 -4.41
CA VAL A 109 10.62 22.21 -4.02
C VAL A 109 10.24 23.15 -2.86
N ARG A 110 9.15 23.90 -3.01
CA ARG A 110 8.66 24.83 -1.98
C ARG A 110 7.93 24.07 -0.86
N THR A 111 8.47 24.08 0.34
CA THR A 111 7.78 23.53 1.52
C THR A 111 6.66 24.46 1.99
N ILE A 112 5.44 23.95 2.10
CA ILE A 112 4.27 24.59 2.71
C ILE A 112 4.09 24.01 4.11
N ARG A 113 4.23 24.85 5.13
CA ARG A 113 3.96 24.44 6.51
C ARG A 113 2.45 24.40 6.73
N SER A 114 1.95 23.27 7.20
CA SER A 114 0.55 23.09 7.54
C SER A 114 0.21 23.90 8.80
N GLU A 115 -0.76 24.81 8.68
CA GLU A 115 -1.27 25.60 9.79
C GLU A 115 -2.66 25.10 10.21
N VAL A 116 -2.91 25.06 11.53
CA VAL A 116 -4.21 24.66 12.08
C VAL A 116 -5.31 25.58 11.55
N ASN A 117 -6.47 24.99 11.22
CA ASN A 117 -7.61 25.77 10.78
C ASN A 117 -8.11 26.69 11.93
N PRO A 118 -8.17 28.02 11.74
CA PRO A 118 -8.55 28.96 12.80
C PRO A 118 -10.00 28.79 13.28
N ASP A 119 -10.87 28.21 12.45
CA ASP A 119 -12.26 27.94 12.77
C ASP A 119 -12.44 26.60 13.52
N GLN A 120 -11.38 25.81 13.71
CA GLN A 120 -11.46 24.55 14.42
C GLN A 120 -11.74 24.77 15.92
N THR A 121 -12.80 24.15 16.42
CA THR A 121 -13.11 24.05 17.86
C THR A 121 -13.24 22.59 18.28
N ASP A 122 -13.24 22.34 19.60
CA ASP A 122 -13.26 20.99 20.17
C ASP A 122 -14.68 20.36 20.23
N ASP A 123 -15.71 21.14 19.91
CA ASP A 123 -17.13 20.78 19.98
C ASP A 123 -17.84 20.79 18.62
N LEU A 124 -17.12 21.04 17.53
CA LEU A 124 -17.66 20.97 16.17
C LEU A 124 -18.20 19.58 15.87
N THR A 125 -19.44 19.52 15.42
CA THR A 125 -20.12 18.30 14.95
C THR A 125 -20.83 18.56 13.63
N ILE A 126 -21.15 17.49 12.89
CA ILE A 126 -22.01 17.58 11.71
C ILE A 126 -23.42 18.05 12.09
N LYS A 127 -24.08 18.85 11.24
CA LYS A 127 -25.44 19.38 11.47
C LYS A 127 -26.49 18.79 10.53
N TYR A 128 -26.15 17.67 9.89
CA TYR A 128 -27.05 16.93 9.01
C TYR A 128 -27.22 15.50 9.50
N TYR A 129 -28.15 14.77 8.89
CA TYR A 129 -28.42 13.38 9.21
C TYR A 129 -27.83 12.47 8.13
N PRO A 130 -26.74 11.74 8.41
CA PRO A 130 -26.24 10.72 7.49
C PRO A 130 -27.33 9.69 7.18
N ASN A 131 -27.40 9.26 5.92
CA ASN A 131 -28.40 8.29 5.45
C ASN A 131 -27.73 6.98 4.97
N GLN A 132 -28.54 5.96 4.68
CA GLN A 132 -28.07 4.62 4.26
C GLN A 132 -28.35 4.34 2.77
N PHE A 133 -28.75 5.34 1.99
CA PHE A 133 -29.22 5.13 0.61
C PHE A 133 -28.14 4.62 -0.34
N PHE A 134 -26.87 4.87 0.00
CA PHE A 134 -25.70 4.51 -0.81
C PHE A 134 -24.85 3.39 -0.20
N GLU A 135 -25.33 2.76 0.88
CA GLU A 135 -24.59 1.70 1.57
C GLU A 135 -24.30 0.52 0.63
N GLN A 136 -23.04 0.09 0.62
CA GLN A 136 -22.53 -1.06 -0.12
C GLN A 136 -21.74 -1.96 0.83
N GLU A 137 -21.57 -3.23 0.46
CA GLU A 137 -20.67 -4.16 1.17
C GLU A 137 -19.19 -3.77 0.94
N ASP A 138 -18.27 -4.36 1.72
CA ASP A 138 -16.85 -4.01 1.72
C ASP A 138 -16.17 -4.15 0.34
N LEU A 139 -16.57 -5.16 -0.45
CA LEU A 139 -16.22 -5.26 -1.87
C LEU A 139 -17.22 -4.43 -2.70
N TYR A 140 -16.96 -3.13 -2.75
CA TYR A 140 -17.88 -2.17 -3.35
C TYR A 140 -17.71 -2.05 -4.87
N LYS A 141 -18.65 -1.34 -5.49
CA LYS A 141 -18.52 -0.85 -6.87
C LYS A 141 -18.53 0.67 -6.90
N TYR A 142 -17.76 1.23 -7.80
CA TYR A 142 -17.81 2.66 -8.11
C TYR A 142 -19.11 3.01 -8.84
N PRO A 143 -19.66 4.22 -8.65
CA PRO A 143 -19.29 5.14 -7.59
C PRO A 143 -19.69 4.59 -6.21
N VAL A 144 -18.86 4.84 -5.20
CA VAL A 144 -19.13 4.46 -3.80
C VAL A 144 -19.28 5.70 -2.95
N VAL A 145 -20.17 5.65 -1.96
CA VAL A 145 -20.34 6.71 -0.96
C VAL A 145 -20.25 6.09 0.42
N LYS A 146 -19.44 6.69 1.29
CA LYS A 146 -19.27 6.29 2.67
C LYS A 146 -19.63 7.47 3.56
N MET A 147 -20.58 7.24 4.47
CA MET A 147 -21.19 8.26 5.31
C MET A 147 -20.59 8.22 6.72
N PRO A 148 -20.39 9.38 7.39
CA PRO A 148 -20.00 9.39 8.80
C PRO A 148 -21.16 8.96 9.69
N LYS A 149 -20.89 8.73 10.97
CA LYS A 149 -21.92 8.41 11.97
C LYS A 149 -22.75 9.65 12.31
N GLU A 150 -24.02 9.45 12.68
CA GLU A 150 -24.89 10.52 13.16
C GLU A 150 -24.27 11.22 14.38
N GLY A 151 -24.24 12.56 14.38
CA GLY A 151 -23.64 13.35 15.45
C GLY A 151 -22.11 13.26 15.54
N ALA A 152 -21.42 12.79 14.49
CA ALA A 152 -19.97 12.75 14.45
C ALA A 152 -19.35 14.14 14.71
N PHE A 153 -18.25 14.15 15.47
CA PHE A 153 -17.37 15.31 15.56
C PHE A 153 -16.77 15.62 14.18
N LEU A 154 -16.58 16.90 13.91
CA LEU A 154 -16.06 17.38 12.64
C LEU A 154 -14.64 17.94 12.84
N LYS A 155 -13.67 17.29 12.20
CA LYS A 155 -12.34 17.84 11.99
C LYS A 155 -12.32 18.61 10.67
N LEU A 156 -11.94 19.87 10.73
CA LEU A 156 -11.85 20.76 9.58
C LEU A 156 -10.56 20.55 8.80
N PRO A 157 -10.57 20.79 7.48
CA PRO A 157 -9.37 20.75 6.66
C PRO A 157 -8.50 21.97 6.91
N ARG A 158 -7.22 21.88 6.55
CA ARG A 158 -6.26 22.98 6.54
C ARG A 158 -5.98 23.41 5.11
N ILE A 159 -5.55 24.66 4.94
CA ILE A 159 -5.23 25.23 3.63
C ILE A 159 -3.81 24.84 3.23
N GLY A 160 -3.65 24.42 1.98
CA GLY A 160 -2.38 24.02 1.39
C GLY A 160 -2.48 22.66 0.72
N ARG A 161 -1.69 22.45 -0.32
CA ARG A 161 -1.62 21.19 -1.05
C ARG A 161 -0.25 21.04 -1.71
N GLY A 162 0.22 19.81 -1.82
CA GLY A 162 1.37 19.47 -2.65
C GLY A 162 1.04 19.65 -4.13
N MET A 163 1.95 20.24 -4.91
CA MET A 163 1.71 20.41 -6.34
C MET A 163 1.87 19.06 -7.05
N GLY A 164 0.82 18.64 -7.76
CA GLY A 164 0.70 17.36 -8.45
C GLY A 164 -0.78 16.99 -8.48
N LEU A 165 -1.37 16.91 -9.67
CA LEU A 165 -2.81 16.61 -9.84
C LEU A 165 -2.96 15.37 -10.71
N GLY A 166 -3.92 14.53 -10.34
CA GLY A 166 -4.35 13.43 -11.18
C GLY A 166 -4.80 13.97 -12.54
N TYR A 167 -4.64 13.18 -13.60
CA TYR A 167 -4.80 13.66 -14.98
C TYR A 167 -6.17 14.28 -15.24
N LYS A 168 -7.24 13.79 -14.58
CA LYS A 168 -8.62 14.31 -14.70
C LYS A 168 -9.07 15.22 -13.57
N GLU A 169 -8.24 15.42 -12.56
CA GLU A 169 -8.61 16.12 -11.33
C GLU A 169 -8.98 17.59 -11.57
N LEU A 170 -8.13 18.34 -12.28
CA LEU A 170 -8.38 19.76 -12.57
C LEU A 170 -9.61 19.97 -13.45
N ASP A 171 -9.78 19.13 -14.48
CA ASP A 171 -10.92 19.19 -15.39
C ASP A 171 -12.22 18.96 -14.63
N PHE A 172 -12.25 17.95 -13.75
CA PHE A 172 -13.44 17.61 -12.98
C PHE A 172 -13.76 18.68 -11.92
N TYR A 173 -12.73 19.21 -11.26
CA TYR A 173 -12.86 20.36 -10.35
C TYR A 173 -13.54 21.55 -11.06
N ASN A 174 -13.06 21.91 -12.25
CA ASN A 174 -13.64 23.00 -13.05
C ASN A 174 -15.07 22.68 -13.52
N ALA A 175 -15.38 21.42 -13.84
CA ALA A 175 -16.74 21.00 -14.18
C ALA A 175 -17.71 21.13 -12.99
N LEU A 176 -17.29 20.72 -11.79
CA LEU A 176 -18.07 20.88 -10.56
C LEU A 176 -18.32 22.36 -10.25
N LEU A 177 -17.29 23.22 -10.33
CA LEU A 177 -17.42 24.66 -10.11
C LEU A 177 -18.48 25.31 -11.00
N ARG A 178 -18.59 24.86 -12.26
CA ARG A 178 -19.58 25.38 -13.21
C ARG A 178 -21.01 24.92 -12.90
N GLN A 179 -21.18 23.75 -12.29
CA GLN A 179 -22.48 23.09 -12.16
C GLN A 179 -23.06 23.06 -10.73
N LEU A 180 -22.25 23.33 -9.70
CA LEU A 180 -22.64 23.30 -8.29
C LEU A 180 -22.44 24.66 -7.63
N SER A 181 -23.38 25.59 -7.82
CA SER A 181 -23.31 26.96 -7.28
C SER A 181 -23.74 27.10 -5.82
N VAL A 182 -24.35 26.06 -5.24
CA VAL A 182 -24.91 26.08 -3.88
C VAL A 182 -23.84 25.75 -2.84
N VAL A 183 -22.72 25.15 -3.21
CA VAL A 183 -21.68 24.66 -2.30
C VAL A 183 -20.34 25.31 -2.64
N GLU A 184 -19.45 25.41 -1.67
CA GLU A 184 -18.06 25.78 -1.90
C GLU A 184 -17.29 24.54 -2.40
N ILE A 185 -16.43 24.70 -3.41
CA ILE A 185 -15.63 23.61 -3.98
C ILE A 185 -14.16 24.03 -3.95
N ARG A 186 -13.32 23.18 -3.36
CA ARG A 186 -11.89 23.40 -3.14
C ARG A 186 -11.09 22.21 -3.63
N ASN A 187 -9.86 22.43 -4.04
CA ASN A 187 -8.89 21.40 -4.42
C ASN A 187 -7.49 21.77 -3.91
N ASP A 188 -7.41 22.47 -2.78
CA ASP A 188 -6.18 22.99 -2.19
C ASP A 188 -6.18 22.82 -0.66
N LEU A 189 -6.84 21.75 -0.22
CA LEU A 189 -7.07 21.42 1.18
C LEU A 189 -6.41 20.10 1.54
N HIS A 190 -6.04 19.95 2.80
CA HIS A 190 -5.48 18.72 3.34
C HIS A 190 -5.94 18.48 4.78
N MET A 191 -5.81 17.22 5.22
CA MET A 191 -6.10 16.79 6.58
C MET A 191 -4.81 16.34 7.26
N ALA A 192 -4.42 17.04 8.31
CA ALA A 192 -3.31 16.62 9.16
C ALA A 192 -3.62 15.30 9.85
N ILE A 193 -2.63 14.43 9.96
CA ILE A 193 -2.73 13.12 10.61
C ILE A 193 -1.83 13.15 11.85
N PRO A 194 -2.33 12.73 13.03
CA PRO A 194 -1.49 12.68 14.23
C PRO A 194 -0.22 11.85 14.01
N TYR A 195 0.92 12.39 14.46
CA TYR A 195 2.22 11.72 14.37
C TYR A 195 2.69 11.38 12.96
N PHE A 196 2.28 12.17 11.97
CA PHE A 196 2.60 11.91 10.59
C PHE A 196 2.85 13.22 9.85
N ILE A 197 3.96 13.26 9.12
CA ILE A 197 4.44 14.48 8.49
C ILE A 197 3.65 14.83 7.22
N ARG A 198 3.11 13.82 6.54
CA ARG A 198 2.42 13.97 5.26
C ARG A 198 0.91 13.95 5.45
N PRO A 199 0.16 15.01 5.15
CA PRO A 199 -1.28 14.97 5.35
C PRO A 199 -1.98 14.08 4.30
N TYR A 200 -3.25 13.74 4.53
CA TYR A 200 -4.11 13.30 3.44
C TYR A 200 -4.57 14.51 2.64
N GLU A 201 -4.38 14.45 1.33
CA GLU A 201 -4.83 15.48 0.39
C GLU A 201 -5.97 14.91 -0.45
N PRO A 202 -7.24 15.23 -0.14
CA PRO A 202 -8.40 14.98 -1.00
C PRO A 202 -8.17 15.49 -2.42
N ASP A 203 -8.66 14.81 -3.45
CA ASP A 203 -8.65 15.35 -4.80
C ASP A 203 -9.50 16.63 -4.90
N ILE A 204 -10.76 16.53 -4.51
CA ILE A 204 -11.71 17.64 -4.50
C ILE A 204 -12.54 17.60 -3.21
N VAL A 205 -12.73 18.76 -2.59
CA VAL A 205 -13.55 18.92 -1.40
C VAL A 205 -14.78 19.76 -1.72
N ILE A 206 -15.96 19.25 -1.37
CA ILE A 206 -17.23 20.00 -1.42
C ILE A 206 -17.63 20.38 0.01
N ILE A 207 -17.95 21.66 0.22
CA ILE A 207 -18.20 22.25 1.53
C ILE A 207 -19.54 22.95 1.55
N HIS A 208 -20.36 22.63 2.56
CA HIS A 208 -21.56 23.39 2.92
C HIS A 208 -21.48 23.80 4.41
N LYS A 209 -20.98 25.01 4.66
CA LYS A 209 -20.61 25.50 6.00
C LYS A 209 -21.76 25.51 6.99
N GLU A 210 -22.96 25.89 6.56
CA GLU A 210 -24.14 25.98 7.44
C GLU A 210 -24.54 24.62 8.02
N LEU A 211 -24.30 23.54 7.26
CA LEU A 211 -24.58 22.16 7.67
C LEU A 211 -23.38 21.46 8.31
N ASN A 212 -22.22 22.13 8.39
CA ASN A 212 -20.97 21.47 8.75
C ASN A 212 -20.73 20.22 7.88
N LEU A 213 -21.05 20.31 6.58
CA LEU A 213 -20.96 19.20 5.63
C LEU A 213 -19.70 19.36 4.78
N TYR A 214 -18.85 18.33 4.83
CA TYR A 214 -17.61 18.22 4.07
C TYR A 214 -17.62 16.87 3.34
N ILE A 215 -17.37 16.92 2.03
CA ILE A 215 -17.33 15.73 1.17
C ILE A 215 -15.96 15.66 0.51
N ASP A 216 -15.25 14.58 0.78
CA ASP A 216 -14.05 14.15 0.07
C ASP A 216 -14.48 13.43 -1.22
N VAL A 217 -14.09 13.96 -2.37
CA VAL A 217 -14.37 13.39 -3.69
C VAL A 217 -13.06 12.95 -4.31
N GLU A 218 -12.88 11.63 -4.42
CA GLU A 218 -11.66 10.99 -4.94
C GLU A 218 -11.85 10.42 -6.35
N ILE A 219 -10.80 10.51 -7.15
CA ILE A 219 -10.72 9.98 -8.50
C ILE A 219 -9.64 8.89 -8.52
N ASP A 220 -10.05 7.63 -8.55
CA ASP A 220 -9.13 6.51 -8.45
C ASP A 220 -8.58 6.11 -9.84
N GLU A 221 -7.27 6.13 -10.00
CA GLU A 221 -6.53 5.57 -11.14
C GLU A 221 -6.07 4.12 -10.87
N PRO A 222 -6.08 3.23 -11.88
CA PRO A 222 -5.61 1.86 -11.67
C PRO A 222 -4.09 1.69 -11.56
N TYR A 223 -3.33 2.65 -12.08
CA TYR A 223 -1.87 2.72 -11.95
C TYR A 223 -1.43 4.16 -12.16
N ASP A 224 -0.30 4.52 -11.56
CA ASP A 224 0.38 5.81 -11.71
C ASP A 224 0.70 6.15 -13.17
N GLY A 225 0.50 7.40 -13.59
CA GLY A 225 0.68 7.78 -14.99
C GLY A 225 2.12 7.59 -15.50
N TYR A 226 3.11 8.08 -14.74
CA TYR A 226 4.50 8.19 -15.20
C TYR A 226 5.41 7.07 -14.69
N TYR A 227 5.36 6.75 -13.39
CA TYR A 227 6.07 5.65 -12.75
C TYR A 227 5.37 4.30 -12.97
N ARG A 228 4.08 4.30 -13.33
CA ARG A 228 3.33 3.12 -13.82
C ARG A 228 3.03 2.05 -12.78
N PHE A 229 3.33 2.26 -11.50
CA PHE A 229 3.04 1.26 -10.48
C PHE A 229 1.52 1.19 -10.18
N PRO A 230 0.98 0.01 -9.81
CA PRO A 230 -0.42 -0.16 -9.42
C PRO A 230 -0.89 0.70 -8.23
N THR A 231 -2.14 1.15 -8.30
CA THR A 231 -2.76 2.08 -7.33
C THR A 231 -4.21 1.71 -7.04
N HIS A 232 -4.74 2.16 -5.90
CA HIS A 232 -6.15 2.00 -5.46
C HIS A 232 -6.70 0.57 -5.55
N GLU A 233 -5.84 -0.42 -5.32
CA GLU A 233 -6.26 -1.82 -5.26
C GLU A 233 -7.21 -2.06 -4.09
N VAL A 234 -8.04 -3.11 -4.20
CA VAL A 234 -8.93 -3.56 -3.13
C VAL A 234 -8.24 -3.52 -1.75
N GLU A 235 -8.96 -2.95 -0.76
CA GLU A 235 -8.54 -2.71 0.63
C GLU A 235 -7.52 -1.60 0.89
N LYS A 236 -6.79 -1.09 -0.12
CA LYS A 236 -5.68 -0.15 0.07
C LYS A 236 -6.09 1.19 0.67
N ASP A 237 -7.29 1.66 0.35
CA ASP A 237 -7.79 2.97 0.79
C ASP A 237 -8.70 2.91 2.04
N ASN A 238 -8.90 1.71 2.61
CA ASN A 238 -9.83 1.52 3.72
C ASN A 238 -9.45 2.30 4.99
N ILE A 239 -8.15 2.49 5.24
CA ILE A 239 -7.67 3.29 6.39
C ILE A 239 -7.96 4.78 6.16
N ARG A 240 -7.67 5.29 4.96
CA ARG A 240 -7.95 6.67 4.56
C ARG A 240 -9.44 6.99 4.66
N ASP A 241 -10.28 6.18 4.03
CA ASP A 241 -11.73 6.38 4.06
C ASP A 241 -12.29 6.39 5.49
N LEU A 242 -11.78 5.49 6.34
CA LEU A 242 -12.17 5.42 7.75
C LEU A 242 -11.76 6.68 8.51
N PHE A 243 -10.57 7.21 8.25
CA PHE A 243 -10.11 8.47 8.84
C PHE A 243 -11.02 9.64 8.46
N PHE A 244 -11.46 9.75 7.20
CA PHE A 244 -12.38 10.81 6.78
C PHE A 244 -13.77 10.64 7.42
N MET A 245 -14.34 9.43 7.40
CA MET A 245 -15.62 9.16 8.07
C MET A 245 -15.59 9.45 9.57
N GLU A 246 -14.53 9.06 10.27
CA GLU A 246 -14.35 9.33 11.69
C GLU A 246 -14.05 10.80 11.99
N SER A 247 -13.62 11.55 10.98
CA SER A 247 -13.46 13.02 11.02
C SER A 247 -14.75 13.77 10.70
N GLY A 248 -15.88 13.07 10.47
CA GLY A 248 -17.17 13.68 10.16
C GLY A 248 -17.41 13.98 8.68
N TRP A 249 -16.59 13.44 7.77
CA TRP A 249 -16.69 13.68 6.33
C TRP A 249 -17.46 12.57 5.62
N ILE A 250 -18.11 12.92 4.52
CA ILE A 250 -18.59 11.96 3.52
C ILE A 250 -17.44 11.69 2.56
N VAL A 251 -17.24 10.43 2.16
CA VAL A 251 -16.30 10.07 1.09
C VAL A 251 -17.08 9.60 -0.12
N ILE A 252 -16.78 10.15 -1.30
CA ILE A 252 -17.28 9.70 -2.60
C ILE A 252 -16.08 9.33 -3.45
N ARG A 253 -16.08 8.14 -4.05
CA ARG A 253 -15.00 7.73 -4.96
C ARG A 253 -15.55 7.36 -6.33
N PHE A 254 -14.88 7.83 -7.37
CA PHE A 254 -15.11 7.49 -8.78
C PHE A 254 -13.86 6.85 -9.37
N THR A 255 -14.00 6.09 -10.45
CA THR A 255 -12.83 5.74 -11.27
C THR A 255 -12.48 6.91 -12.19
N GLU A 256 -11.21 7.09 -12.54
CA GLU A 256 -10.79 8.10 -13.54
C GLU A 256 -11.56 7.90 -14.86
N ARG A 257 -11.84 6.65 -15.24
CA ARG A 257 -12.61 6.32 -16.43
C ARG A 257 -14.06 6.83 -16.35
N GLN A 258 -14.73 6.70 -15.20
CA GLN A 258 -16.08 7.25 -15.01
C GLN A 258 -16.07 8.78 -15.16
N VAL A 259 -15.12 9.45 -14.50
CA VAL A 259 -14.97 10.91 -14.58
C VAL A 259 -14.69 11.34 -16.02
N HIS A 260 -13.84 10.61 -16.74
CA HIS A 260 -13.47 10.94 -18.12
C HIS A 260 -14.64 10.74 -19.11
N LEU A 261 -15.31 9.59 -19.06
CA LEU A 261 -16.31 9.20 -20.07
C LEU A 261 -17.75 9.64 -19.72
N TYR A 262 -18.03 9.88 -18.43
CA TYR A 262 -19.37 10.12 -17.91
C TYR A 262 -19.38 11.29 -16.90
N GLU A 263 -18.62 12.35 -17.17
CA GLU A 263 -18.44 13.53 -16.29
C GLU A 263 -19.78 14.06 -15.73
N ASN A 264 -20.75 14.32 -16.60
CA ASN A 264 -22.06 14.85 -16.20
C ASN A 264 -22.84 13.87 -15.30
N GLU A 265 -22.71 12.57 -15.53
CA GLU A 265 -23.36 11.56 -14.71
C GLU A 265 -22.71 11.45 -13.32
N CYS A 266 -21.39 11.64 -13.23
CA CYS A 266 -20.68 11.73 -11.95
C CYS A 266 -21.12 12.96 -11.16
N ILE A 267 -21.27 14.12 -11.82
CA ILE A 267 -21.80 15.35 -11.21
C ILE A 267 -23.26 15.15 -10.77
N ALA A 268 -24.10 14.52 -11.59
CA ALA A 268 -25.47 14.17 -11.23
C ALA A 268 -25.51 13.22 -10.02
N TYR A 269 -24.55 12.29 -9.90
CA TYR A 269 -24.45 11.40 -8.75
C TYR A 269 -24.14 12.17 -7.47
N ILE A 270 -23.19 13.12 -7.52
CA ILE A 270 -22.88 14.02 -6.41
C ILE A 270 -24.13 14.85 -6.02
N LYS A 271 -24.89 15.35 -7.01
CA LYS A 271 -26.16 16.05 -6.75
C LYS A 271 -27.16 15.16 -6.00
N ASN A 272 -27.33 13.91 -6.43
CA ASN A 272 -28.20 12.95 -5.73
C ASN A 272 -27.77 12.74 -4.27
N VAL A 273 -26.45 12.70 -4.00
CA VAL A 273 -25.93 12.62 -2.62
C VAL A 273 -26.30 13.88 -1.83
N LEU A 274 -26.02 15.07 -2.36
CA LEU A 274 -26.36 16.34 -1.70
C LEU A 274 -27.88 16.45 -1.43
N ASP A 275 -28.70 16.16 -2.42
CA ASP A 275 -30.17 16.20 -2.31
C ASP A 275 -30.68 15.20 -1.28
N SER A 276 -30.04 14.03 -1.17
CA SER A 276 -30.37 13.05 -0.13
C SER A 276 -30.05 13.52 1.28
N ILE A 277 -29.11 14.45 1.45
CA ILE A 277 -28.78 15.05 2.74
C ILE A 277 -29.74 16.19 3.06
N TYR A 278 -30.07 17.02 2.07
CA TYR A 278 -30.98 18.15 2.25
C TYR A 278 -32.42 17.73 2.51
N ASN A 279 -32.91 16.76 1.73
CA ASN A 279 -34.31 16.36 1.69
C ASN A 279 -34.57 15.04 2.39
N TYR A 280 -33.52 14.31 2.81
CA TYR A 280 -33.61 12.97 3.36
C TYR A 280 -34.38 12.00 2.44
N HIS A 281 -34.24 12.20 1.14
CA HIS A 281 -34.90 11.45 0.07
C HIS A 281 -33.94 11.23 -1.09
N LEU A 282 -33.94 10.03 -1.67
CA LEU A 282 -33.12 9.73 -2.84
C LEU A 282 -33.94 9.85 -4.12
N GLU A 283 -33.62 10.84 -4.94
CA GLU A 283 -34.01 10.88 -6.36
C GLU A 283 -32.80 10.47 -7.20
N GLU A 284 -32.88 9.31 -7.88
CA GLU A 284 -31.78 8.83 -8.72
C GLU A 284 -31.87 9.49 -10.11
N THR A 285 -31.14 10.58 -10.31
CA THR A 285 -31.04 11.25 -11.62
C THR A 285 -29.81 10.83 -12.44
N SER A 286 -28.86 10.15 -11.81
CA SER A 286 -27.58 9.77 -12.42
C SER A 286 -27.65 8.37 -13.02
N ASN A 287 -27.14 8.23 -14.23
CA ASN A 287 -26.91 6.95 -14.91
C ASN A 287 -25.42 6.59 -14.95
N CYS A 288 -24.63 7.07 -13.99
CA CYS A 288 -23.19 6.77 -13.92
C CYS A 288 -22.99 5.24 -13.87
N PRO A 289 -22.24 4.65 -14.83
CA PRO A 289 -22.13 3.20 -14.93
C PRO A 289 -21.38 2.63 -13.75
N SER A 290 -21.84 1.49 -13.23
CA SER A 290 -21.18 0.84 -12.11
C SER A 290 -19.91 0.10 -12.55
N GLU A 291 -18.78 0.37 -11.89
CA GLU A 291 -17.49 -0.29 -12.14
C GLU A 291 -17.02 -1.07 -10.91
N SER A 292 -16.47 -2.27 -11.11
CA SER A 292 -15.94 -3.05 -9.98
C SER A 292 -14.57 -2.52 -9.56
N GLN A 293 -14.26 -2.59 -8.27
CA GLN A 293 -12.89 -2.42 -7.81
C GLN A 293 -11.93 -3.37 -8.54
N TRP A 294 -10.69 -2.92 -8.73
CA TRP A 294 -9.64 -3.72 -9.32
C TRP A 294 -8.69 -4.27 -8.26
N ASP A 295 -8.26 -5.50 -8.47
CA ASP A 295 -7.15 -6.07 -7.72
C ASP A 295 -5.79 -5.70 -8.35
N TYR A 296 -4.73 -5.98 -7.62
CA TYR A 296 -3.35 -5.77 -8.07
C TYR A 296 -3.03 -6.45 -9.41
N GLN A 297 -3.49 -7.68 -9.64
CA GLN A 297 -3.19 -8.40 -10.89
C GLN A 297 -3.89 -7.76 -12.10
N ARG A 298 -5.10 -7.23 -11.90
CA ARG A 298 -5.84 -6.45 -12.91
C ARG A 298 -5.13 -5.14 -13.20
N ALA A 299 -4.71 -4.37 -12.19
CA ALA A 299 -3.94 -3.15 -12.37
C ALA A 299 -2.64 -3.39 -13.17
N VAL A 300 -1.87 -4.42 -12.83
CA VAL A 300 -0.65 -4.80 -13.56
C VAL A 300 -0.92 -5.14 -15.03
N ARG A 301 -2.02 -5.83 -15.34
CA ARG A 301 -2.38 -6.11 -16.73
C ARG A 301 -2.83 -4.86 -17.48
N TRP A 302 -3.58 -3.99 -16.81
CA TRP A 302 -4.05 -2.74 -17.37
C TRP A 302 -2.90 -1.80 -17.71
N GLU A 303 -1.90 -1.69 -16.82
CA GLU A 303 -0.63 -1.01 -17.05
C GLU A 303 0.03 -1.51 -18.35
N LYS A 304 0.29 -2.82 -18.46
CA LYS A 304 0.92 -3.42 -19.66
C LYS A 304 0.13 -3.22 -20.95
N SER A 305 -1.19 -3.07 -20.82
CA SER A 305 -2.09 -2.87 -21.94
C SER A 305 -2.31 -1.41 -22.30
N HIS A 306 -1.69 -0.46 -21.58
CA HIS A 306 -1.93 0.98 -21.71
C HIS A 306 -3.42 1.34 -21.57
N TYR A 307 -4.07 0.77 -20.55
CA TYR A 307 -5.52 0.89 -20.35
C TYR A 307 -5.95 2.34 -20.14
N ARG A 308 -5.26 3.10 -19.27
CA ARG A 308 -5.51 4.53 -19.03
C ARG A 308 -5.32 5.33 -20.31
N GLU A 309 -4.18 5.19 -20.96
CA GLU A 309 -3.83 5.91 -22.19
C GLU A 309 -4.87 5.68 -23.29
N LYS A 310 -5.38 4.45 -23.43
CA LYS A 310 -6.42 4.09 -24.41
C LYS A 310 -7.74 4.81 -24.18
N TYR A 311 -8.26 4.84 -22.95
CA TYR A 311 -9.53 5.53 -22.71
C TYR A 311 -9.38 7.05 -22.63
N LEU A 312 -8.20 7.56 -22.25
CA LEU A 312 -7.89 8.99 -22.23
C LEU A 312 -7.56 9.55 -23.63
N GLY A 313 -7.24 8.68 -24.59
CA GLY A 313 -6.86 9.07 -25.95
C GLY A 313 -5.47 9.74 -26.03
N ILE A 314 -4.55 9.36 -25.14
CA ILE A 314 -3.16 9.89 -25.10
C ILE A 314 -2.15 8.81 -25.50
N GLU A 315 -0.97 9.22 -25.94
CA GLU A 315 0.12 8.28 -26.26
C GLU A 315 0.86 7.83 -24.99
N LYS A 316 1.16 8.78 -24.09
CA LYS A 316 1.89 8.56 -22.84
C LYS A 316 1.67 9.71 -21.87
N PHE A 317 1.89 9.43 -20.59
CA PHE A 317 1.96 10.46 -19.55
C PHE A 317 3.36 11.12 -19.51
N GLY A 318 3.40 12.40 -19.16
CA GLY A 318 4.64 13.14 -18.90
C GLY A 318 5.02 13.10 -17.41
N LYS A 319 6.31 13.28 -17.10
CA LYS A 319 6.77 13.43 -15.71
C LYS A 319 6.27 14.77 -15.16
N GLN A 320 5.37 14.73 -14.18
CA GLN A 320 5.02 15.92 -13.41
C GLN A 320 6.08 16.13 -12.31
N LYS A 321 6.65 17.34 -12.24
CA LYS A 321 7.50 17.74 -11.12
C LYS A 321 6.63 18.41 -10.07
N SER A 322 6.69 17.88 -8.85
CA SER A 322 6.08 18.58 -7.72
C SER A 322 6.88 19.85 -7.42
N THR A 323 6.20 21.00 -7.43
CA THR A 323 6.80 22.30 -7.13
C THR A 323 6.63 22.69 -5.65
N SER A 324 5.78 21.99 -4.91
CA SER A 324 5.58 22.19 -3.49
C SER A 324 5.13 20.92 -2.76
N GLU A 325 5.45 20.84 -1.47
CA GLU A 325 5.03 19.76 -0.59
C GLU A 325 4.43 20.34 0.70
N VAL A 326 3.39 19.70 1.23
CA VAL A 326 2.82 20.08 2.54
C VAL A 326 3.47 19.25 3.63
N ILE A 327 3.97 19.93 4.67
CA ILE A 327 4.58 19.32 5.83
C ILE A 327 3.78 19.72 7.07
N VAL A 328 3.35 18.71 7.82
CA VAL A 328 2.72 18.85 9.14
C VAL A 328 3.80 18.72 10.21
N ASP A 329 3.71 19.53 11.26
CA ASP A 329 4.56 19.32 12.45
C ASP A 329 4.17 18.01 13.12
N PHE A 330 5.13 17.10 13.17
CA PHE A 330 5.00 15.76 13.73
C PHE A 330 4.52 15.74 15.19
N ASN A 331 4.86 16.76 15.98
CA ASN A 331 4.47 16.86 17.38
C ASN A 331 3.14 17.61 17.58
N GLU A 332 2.60 18.21 16.53
CA GLU A 332 1.34 18.93 16.62
C GLU A 332 0.18 17.94 16.64
N THR A 333 -0.66 18.06 17.67
CA THR A 333 -1.92 17.32 17.75
C THR A 333 -3.03 18.30 18.05
N GLU A 334 -4.02 18.35 17.17
CA GLU A 334 -5.19 19.20 17.34
C GLU A 334 -6.04 18.68 18.51
N ARG A 335 -6.55 19.60 19.33
CA ARG A 335 -7.35 19.26 20.53
C ARG A 335 -8.58 18.41 20.21
N ILE A 336 -9.19 18.61 19.04
CA ILE A 336 -10.30 17.80 18.54
C ILE A 336 -9.96 16.30 18.44
N GLU A 337 -8.70 15.92 18.20
CA GLU A 337 -8.31 14.50 18.11
C GLU A 337 -8.59 13.73 19.43
N SER A 338 -8.59 14.41 20.58
CA SER A 338 -8.98 13.82 21.86
C SER A 338 -10.47 13.46 21.97
N LYS A 339 -11.31 14.01 21.08
CA LYS A 339 -12.75 13.78 21.01
C LYS A 339 -13.14 12.78 19.93
N LEU A 340 -12.27 12.59 18.93
CA LEU A 340 -12.49 11.65 17.83
C LEU A 340 -12.29 10.22 18.33
N ASN A 341 -13.31 9.38 18.14
CA ASN A 341 -13.24 7.96 18.46
C ASN A 341 -12.58 7.20 17.31
N ARG A 342 -11.26 7.42 17.13
CA ARG A 342 -10.48 6.76 16.08
C ARG A 342 -10.46 5.25 16.28
N THR A 343 -10.71 4.47 15.22
CA THR A 343 -10.61 3.01 15.28
C THR A 343 -9.14 2.59 15.45
N LYS A 344 -8.88 1.78 16.48
CA LYS A 344 -7.55 1.24 16.77
C LYS A 344 -7.34 -0.09 16.04
N LYS A 345 -6.29 -0.18 15.22
CA LYS A 345 -5.91 -1.37 14.43
C LYS A 345 -4.57 -1.96 14.87
N LEU A 346 -3.70 -1.17 15.49
CA LEU A 346 -2.35 -1.56 15.89
C LEU A 346 -2.24 -1.68 17.42
N LYS A 347 -1.20 -2.35 17.91
CA LYS A 347 -0.94 -2.45 19.36
C LYS A 347 0.02 -1.33 19.77
N SER A 348 -0.19 -0.77 20.96
CA SER A 348 0.72 0.25 21.49
C SER A 348 2.11 -0.34 21.76
N ALA A 349 3.16 0.25 21.18
CA ALA A 349 4.54 -0.14 21.44
C ALA A 349 5.13 0.59 22.66
N ALA A 350 6.28 0.11 23.17
CA ALA A 350 7.00 0.76 24.26
C ALA A 350 7.54 2.14 23.83
N GLN A 351 7.42 3.15 24.71
CA GLN A 351 7.67 4.57 24.42
C GLN A 351 9.13 4.97 24.12
N GLN A 352 10.08 4.02 24.13
CA GLN A 352 11.52 4.34 24.04
C GLN A 352 12.05 4.40 22.60
N ASP A 353 11.38 3.76 21.65
CA ASP A 353 11.77 3.78 20.23
C ASP A 353 11.06 4.90 19.47
N ASN A 354 11.66 5.40 18.40
CA ASN A 354 11.03 6.35 17.47
C ASN A 354 10.24 5.65 16.35
N ILE A 355 10.31 4.32 16.29
CA ILE A 355 9.64 3.48 15.30
C ILE A 355 9.12 2.21 15.96
N ALA A 356 7.84 1.90 15.73
CA ALA A 356 7.23 0.65 16.13
C ALA A 356 7.12 -0.30 14.95
N PHE A 357 7.16 -1.60 15.24
CA PHE A 357 7.08 -2.65 14.24
C PHE A 357 6.12 -3.75 14.72
N GLU A 358 5.17 -4.11 13.87
CA GLU A 358 4.23 -5.19 14.12
C GLU A 358 4.67 -6.46 13.38
N ASP A 359 5.18 -7.45 14.11
CA ASP A 359 5.65 -8.71 13.52
C ASP A 359 4.54 -9.45 12.73
N GLU A 360 3.29 -9.39 13.21
CA GLU A 360 2.15 -10.11 12.60
C GLU A 360 1.81 -9.59 11.20
N THR A 361 1.88 -8.27 11.00
CA THR A 361 1.50 -7.60 9.75
C THR A 361 2.70 -7.11 8.94
N HIS A 362 3.92 -7.19 9.51
CA HIS A 362 5.15 -6.64 8.95
C HIS A 362 5.03 -5.13 8.67
N THR A 363 4.40 -4.40 9.59
CA THR A 363 4.08 -2.98 9.44
C THR A 363 4.97 -2.14 10.33
N TYR A 364 5.50 -1.05 9.78
CA TYR A 364 6.23 -0.03 10.53
C TYR A 364 5.30 1.16 10.74
N HIS A 365 5.26 1.72 11.96
CA HIS A 365 4.40 2.84 12.29
C HIS A 365 5.02 3.69 13.40
N HIS A 366 4.49 4.88 13.62
CA HIS A 366 4.88 5.67 14.77
C HIS A 366 4.38 5.03 16.07
N PRO A 367 5.19 4.89 17.14
CA PRO A 367 4.78 4.21 18.38
C PRO A 367 3.51 4.74 19.09
N LYS A 368 3.13 5.99 18.81
CA LYS A 368 1.90 6.60 19.35
C LYS A 368 0.70 6.50 18.41
N ASP A 369 0.88 6.03 17.17
CA ASP A 369 -0.21 5.76 16.25
C ASP A 369 -0.77 4.36 16.48
N GLU A 370 -2.02 4.28 16.91
CA GLU A 370 -2.74 3.00 17.06
C GLU A 370 -3.72 2.77 15.89
N THR A 371 -3.85 3.72 14.97
CA THR A 371 -4.91 3.75 13.95
C THR A 371 -4.48 3.15 12.61
N GLY A 372 -3.18 3.21 12.30
CA GLY A 372 -2.62 2.83 11.01
C GLY A 372 -2.61 3.96 9.97
N ASN A 373 -3.03 5.17 10.33
CA ASN A 373 -2.98 6.33 9.44
C ASN A 373 -1.54 6.83 9.22
N ALA A 374 -0.64 6.58 10.18
CA ALA A 374 0.75 7.02 10.15
C ALA A 374 1.73 5.85 9.88
N GLU A 375 1.32 4.90 9.04
CA GLU A 375 2.19 3.79 8.63
C GLU A 375 3.35 4.28 7.76
N TYR A 376 4.56 3.82 8.07
CA TYR A 376 5.74 4.02 7.24
C TYR A 376 5.73 3.01 6.09
N ILE A 377 6.07 3.48 4.89
CA ILE A 377 6.25 2.60 3.72
C ILE A 377 7.50 1.77 3.96
N SER A 378 7.37 0.44 3.96
CA SER A 378 8.56 -0.41 4.07
C SER A 378 9.46 -0.29 2.84
N VAL A 379 10.78 -0.36 3.00
CA VAL A 379 11.74 -0.33 1.87
C VAL A 379 11.42 -1.39 0.82
N THR A 380 10.98 -2.58 1.24
CA THR A 380 10.58 -3.66 0.31
C THR A 380 9.31 -3.32 -0.45
N THR A 381 8.29 -2.79 0.22
CA THR A 381 7.04 -2.32 -0.41
C THR A 381 7.32 -1.21 -1.42
N LEU A 382 8.18 -0.25 -1.07
CA LEU A 382 8.56 0.85 -1.95
C LEU A 382 9.24 0.35 -3.23
N ILE A 383 10.18 -0.58 -3.11
CA ILE A 383 10.85 -1.20 -4.26
C ILE A 383 9.86 -1.99 -5.10
N ASP A 384 8.99 -2.79 -4.47
CA ASP A 384 8.08 -3.69 -5.19
C ASP A 384 7.07 -2.95 -6.09
N ARG A 385 6.80 -1.65 -5.84
CA ARG A 385 6.05 -0.78 -6.77
C ARG A 385 6.61 -0.84 -8.19
N PHE A 386 7.94 -0.83 -8.32
CA PHE A 386 8.63 -0.81 -9.61
C PHE A 386 8.80 -2.18 -10.26
N PHE A 387 8.50 -3.27 -9.56
CA PHE A 387 8.71 -4.63 -10.05
C PHE A 387 7.41 -5.44 -10.05
N PRO A 388 6.37 -4.98 -10.77
CA PRO A 388 5.09 -5.66 -10.79
C PRO A 388 5.20 -7.07 -11.34
N PHE A 389 4.51 -8.01 -10.70
CA PHE A 389 4.51 -9.41 -11.10
C PHE A 389 3.11 -9.88 -11.49
N ASP A 390 2.97 -10.19 -12.78
CA ASP A 390 1.76 -10.77 -13.37
C ASP A 390 1.78 -12.27 -13.14
N MET A 391 1.24 -12.65 -11.99
CA MET A 391 1.18 -14.02 -11.52
C MET A 391 0.34 -14.86 -12.47
N ASP A 392 -0.80 -14.36 -12.93
CA ASP A 392 -1.71 -15.12 -13.79
C ASP A 392 -1.03 -15.50 -15.11
N ARG A 393 -0.34 -14.57 -15.77
CA ARG A 393 0.40 -14.88 -16.99
C ARG A 393 1.56 -15.85 -16.75
N PHE A 394 2.24 -15.74 -15.61
CA PHE A 394 3.29 -16.69 -15.23
C PHE A 394 2.72 -18.10 -15.04
N ILE A 395 1.60 -18.23 -14.32
CA ILE A 395 0.92 -19.50 -14.07
C ILE A 395 0.44 -20.12 -15.37
N GLN A 396 -0.25 -19.36 -16.22
CA GLN A 396 -0.71 -19.79 -17.55
C GLN A 396 0.45 -20.30 -18.42
N GLY A 397 1.54 -19.54 -18.48
CA GLY A 397 2.72 -19.91 -19.24
C GLY A 397 3.39 -21.19 -18.74
N LYS A 398 3.53 -21.34 -17.42
CA LYS A 398 4.13 -22.53 -16.80
C LYS A 398 3.22 -23.75 -16.93
N ALA A 399 1.92 -23.61 -16.73
CA ALA A 399 0.91 -24.66 -16.92
C ALA A 399 0.93 -25.22 -18.34
N LYS A 400 0.93 -24.34 -19.35
CA LYS A 400 1.02 -24.73 -20.76
C LYS A 400 2.34 -25.46 -21.07
N LYS A 401 3.47 -24.97 -20.54
CA LYS A 401 4.80 -25.56 -20.77
C LYS A 401 4.93 -26.96 -20.14
N GLU A 402 4.34 -27.16 -18.97
CA GLU A 402 4.46 -28.42 -18.20
C GLU A 402 3.32 -29.41 -18.50
N GLY A 403 2.31 -29.02 -19.29
CA GLY A 403 1.15 -29.87 -19.56
C GLY A 403 0.29 -30.13 -18.31
N ARG A 404 0.23 -29.16 -17.39
CA ARG A 404 -0.49 -29.23 -16.10
C ARG A 404 -1.59 -28.18 -16.04
N SER A 405 -2.53 -28.30 -15.10
CA SER A 405 -3.56 -27.27 -14.91
C SER A 405 -2.96 -26.01 -14.26
N GLU A 406 -3.61 -24.87 -14.48
CA GLU A 406 -3.22 -23.60 -13.85
C GLU A 406 -3.36 -23.68 -12.33
N GLU A 407 -4.38 -24.38 -11.82
CA GLU A 407 -4.57 -24.59 -10.38
C GLU A 407 -3.42 -25.36 -9.76
N ASP A 408 -2.97 -26.45 -10.39
CA ASP A 408 -1.86 -27.27 -9.88
C ASP A 408 -0.56 -26.44 -9.79
N VAL A 409 -0.33 -25.58 -10.78
CA VAL A 409 0.86 -24.72 -10.84
C VAL A 409 0.78 -23.58 -9.82
N LEU A 410 -0.40 -22.98 -9.64
CA LEU A 410 -0.63 -21.95 -8.64
C LEU A 410 -0.44 -22.51 -7.22
N GLU A 411 -0.98 -23.70 -6.95
CA GLU A 411 -0.83 -24.35 -5.65
C GLU A 411 0.64 -24.65 -5.33
N GLU A 412 1.38 -25.22 -6.29
CA GLU A 412 2.81 -25.45 -6.14
C GLU A 412 3.58 -24.14 -5.91
N PHE A 413 3.23 -23.09 -6.64
CA PHE A 413 3.86 -21.77 -6.51
C PHE A 413 3.65 -21.20 -5.10
N LEU A 414 2.40 -21.19 -4.61
CA LEU A 414 2.05 -20.70 -3.28
C LEU A 414 2.73 -21.53 -2.18
N ARG A 415 2.72 -22.86 -2.31
CA ARG A 415 3.40 -23.76 -1.35
C ARG A 415 4.89 -23.47 -1.27
N ASN A 416 5.57 -23.41 -2.42
CA ASN A 416 7.00 -23.15 -2.47
C ASN A 416 7.34 -21.76 -1.91
N ARG A 417 6.48 -20.76 -2.12
CA ARG A 417 6.64 -19.42 -1.56
C ARG A 417 6.53 -19.45 -0.04
N ASP A 418 5.49 -20.10 0.49
CA ASP A 418 5.21 -20.11 1.93
C ASP A 418 6.28 -20.92 2.70
N GLU A 419 6.70 -22.08 2.17
CA GLU A 419 7.79 -22.88 2.74
C GLU A 419 9.13 -22.11 2.72
N ALA A 420 9.44 -21.44 1.62
CA ALA A 420 10.66 -20.64 1.52
C ALA A 420 10.66 -19.47 2.52
N ALA A 421 9.52 -18.81 2.70
CA ALA A 421 9.37 -17.72 3.65
C ALA A 421 9.48 -18.20 5.11
N GLU A 422 8.84 -19.32 5.47
CA GLU A 422 8.91 -19.90 6.83
C GLU A 422 10.34 -20.30 7.19
N LYS A 423 11.01 -21.07 6.31
CA LYS A 423 12.41 -21.48 6.53
C LYS A 423 13.38 -20.30 6.52
N GLY A 424 13.12 -19.29 5.68
CA GLY A 424 13.91 -18.06 5.65
C GLY A 424 13.79 -17.28 6.97
N THR A 425 12.56 -17.06 7.44
CA THR A 425 12.29 -16.37 8.71
C THR A 425 12.96 -17.09 9.88
N TYR A 426 12.83 -18.41 9.95
CA TYR A 426 13.48 -19.23 10.97
C TYR A 426 15.00 -19.07 10.95
N LEU A 427 15.61 -19.09 9.76
CA LEU A 427 17.06 -18.93 9.63
C LEU A 427 17.53 -17.54 10.09
N HIS A 428 16.82 -16.47 9.74
CA HIS A 428 17.15 -15.11 10.22
C HIS A 428 17.08 -15.05 11.74
N GLU A 429 16.04 -15.61 12.35
CA GLU A 429 15.88 -15.67 13.80
C GLU A 429 17.05 -16.40 14.48
N GLN A 430 17.48 -17.54 13.95
CA GLN A 430 18.61 -18.28 14.53
C GLN A 430 19.92 -17.49 14.41
N ILE A 431 20.14 -16.81 13.28
CA ILE A 431 21.31 -15.95 13.07
C ILE A 431 21.28 -14.73 14.00
N GLU A 432 20.13 -14.09 14.17
CA GLU A 432 19.96 -13.00 15.12
C GLU A 432 20.27 -13.46 16.56
N ASN A 433 19.72 -14.61 16.96
CA ASN A 433 19.98 -15.20 18.27
C ASN A 433 21.47 -15.51 18.47
N PHE A 434 22.17 -16.00 17.44
CA PHE A 434 23.63 -16.17 17.48
C PHE A 434 24.35 -14.85 17.74
N LEU A 435 24.08 -13.83 16.93
CA LEU A 435 24.76 -12.53 17.00
C LEU A 435 24.50 -11.81 18.33
N LYS A 436 23.31 -12.00 18.91
CA LYS A 436 22.91 -11.44 20.22
C LYS A 436 23.27 -12.34 21.41
N GLY A 437 23.93 -13.48 21.20
CA GLY A 437 24.32 -14.40 22.27
C GLY A 437 23.16 -15.11 22.98
N LYS A 438 22.01 -15.25 22.32
CA LYS A 438 20.83 -15.95 22.81
C LYS A 438 20.89 -17.46 22.47
N GLU A 439 19.97 -18.22 23.08
CA GLU A 439 19.71 -19.61 22.73
C GLU A 439 19.20 -19.72 21.28
N ARG A 440 19.62 -20.77 20.58
CA ARG A 440 19.38 -20.94 19.14
C ARG A 440 19.53 -22.40 18.74
N ASP A 441 18.86 -22.75 17.65
CA ASP A 441 19.03 -24.01 16.95
C ASP A 441 20.13 -23.87 15.88
N GLU A 442 21.12 -24.75 15.96
CA GLU A 442 22.29 -24.76 15.08
C GLU A 442 22.31 -25.95 14.10
N ASP A 443 21.25 -26.77 14.08
CA ASP A 443 21.24 -28.08 13.42
C ASP A 443 21.07 -27.99 11.89
N SER A 444 20.71 -26.81 11.38
CA SER A 444 20.50 -26.64 9.93
C SER A 444 21.81 -26.50 9.15
N LYS A 445 21.84 -27.06 7.93
CA LYS A 445 22.97 -26.92 7.00
C LYS A 445 23.23 -25.45 6.68
N GLU A 446 22.19 -24.65 6.50
CA GLU A 446 22.26 -23.21 6.28
C GLU A 446 22.92 -22.46 7.43
N PHE A 447 22.63 -22.83 8.68
CA PHE A 447 23.28 -22.21 9.84
C PHE A 447 24.77 -22.55 9.92
N SER A 448 25.14 -23.80 9.58
CA SER A 448 26.55 -24.18 9.48
C SER A 448 27.32 -23.36 8.43
N MET A 449 26.66 -23.01 7.31
CA MET A 449 27.21 -22.13 6.28
C MET A 449 27.38 -20.69 6.78
N PHE A 450 26.42 -20.18 7.55
CA PHE A 450 26.53 -18.89 8.22
C PHE A 450 27.72 -18.86 9.17
N LYS A 451 27.90 -19.86 10.05
CA LYS A 451 29.06 -19.93 10.95
C LYS A 451 30.38 -19.90 10.18
N LYS A 452 30.46 -20.66 9.09
CA LYS A 452 31.65 -20.67 8.24
C LYS A 452 31.94 -19.29 7.63
N PHE A 453 30.92 -18.55 7.19
CA PHE A 453 31.08 -17.15 6.76
C PHE A 453 31.56 -16.26 7.92
N TYR A 454 30.95 -16.39 9.09
CA TYR A 454 31.27 -15.60 10.27
C TYR A 454 32.73 -15.79 10.67
N ASP A 455 33.20 -17.03 10.78
CA ASP A 455 34.58 -17.34 11.15
C ASP A 455 35.58 -16.83 10.11
N GLN A 456 35.33 -17.10 8.81
CA GLN A 456 36.27 -16.80 7.73
C GLN A 456 36.33 -15.33 7.33
N ILE A 457 35.25 -14.57 7.55
CA ILE A 457 35.15 -13.19 7.08
C ILE A 457 35.05 -12.23 8.25
N ILE A 458 34.12 -12.45 9.19
CA ILE A 458 33.91 -11.51 10.29
C ILE A 458 35.07 -11.61 11.29
N LEU A 459 35.27 -12.78 11.89
CA LEU A 459 36.33 -12.97 12.90
C LEU A 459 37.73 -12.86 12.30
N ALA A 460 38.01 -13.59 11.22
CA ALA A 460 39.35 -13.63 10.64
C ALA A 460 39.83 -12.27 10.08
N LYS A 461 38.91 -11.35 9.73
CA LYS A 461 39.26 -10.01 9.27
C LYS A 461 39.04 -8.92 10.32
N GLY A 462 38.69 -9.29 11.56
CA GLY A 462 38.53 -8.35 12.66
C GLY A 462 37.33 -7.40 12.52
N PHE A 463 36.25 -7.83 11.85
CA PHE A 463 35.02 -7.05 11.86
C PHE A 463 34.33 -7.17 13.22
N GLU A 464 33.88 -6.04 13.76
CA GLU A 464 33.18 -5.99 15.03
C GLU A 464 31.67 -5.99 14.78
N PHE A 465 30.94 -6.84 15.50
CA PHE A 465 29.48 -6.84 15.47
C PHE A 465 28.94 -5.55 16.10
N VAL A 466 28.05 -4.85 15.40
CA VAL A 466 27.42 -3.62 15.89
C VAL A 466 25.98 -3.88 16.30
N GLU A 467 25.17 -4.37 15.37
CA GLU A 467 23.73 -4.55 15.60
C GLU A 467 23.15 -5.55 14.59
N ALA A 468 22.10 -6.26 14.99
CA ALA A 468 21.30 -7.15 14.15
C ALA A 468 19.82 -6.79 14.27
N GLU A 469 19.10 -6.92 13.16
CA GLU A 469 17.70 -6.49 13.01
C GLU A 469 17.52 -5.00 13.37
N LYS A 470 18.44 -4.17 12.87
CA LYS A 470 18.43 -2.72 13.13
C LYS A 470 17.29 -2.07 12.36
N LYS A 471 16.31 -1.54 13.09
CA LYS A 471 15.24 -0.72 12.49
C LYS A 471 15.80 0.64 12.08
N VAL A 472 15.53 1.03 10.84
CA VAL A 472 15.91 2.31 10.27
C VAL A 472 14.67 3.05 9.77
N LEU A 473 14.66 4.36 9.94
CA LEU A 473 13.56 5.25 9.59
C LEU A 473 14.11 6.46 8.84
N LEU A 474 13.42 6.92 7.82
CA LEU A 474 13.67 8.16 7.09
C LEU A 474 12.37 8.96 7.02
N GLU A 475 12.15 9.84 8.01
CA GLU A 475 10.87 10.52 8.24
C GLU A 475 10.45 11.40 7.06
N GLU A 476 11.40 12.12 6.46
CA GLU A 476 11.20 13.00 5.30
C GLU A 476 10.50 12.29 4.12
N TYR A 477 10.79 11.00 3.92
CA TYR A 477 10.18 10.18 2.87
C TYR A 477 9.10 9.22 3.38
N ASN A 478 8.83 9.22 4.68
CA ASN A 478 7.93 8.24 5.30
C ASN A 478 8.35 6.78 5.01
N VAL A 479 9.67 6.49 5.03
CA VAL A 479 10.20 5.17 4.69
C VAL A 479 10.86 4.52 5.89
N ALA A 480 10.60 3.25 6.11
CA ALA A 480 11.23 2.46 7.16
C ALA A 480 11.67 1.09 6.67
N GLY A 481 12.58 0.45 7.41
CA GLY A 481 12.93 -0.94 7.18
C GLY A 481 13.82 -1.50 8.26
N THR A 482 14.23 -2.74 8.07
CA THR A 482 15.10 -3.45 9.02
C THR A 482 16.32 -3.99 8.29
N VAL A 483 17.49 -3.66 8.83
CA VAL A 483 18.80 -4.09 8.34
C VAL A 483 19.19 -5.35 9.12
N ASP A 484 19.38 -6.46 8.41
CA ASP A 484 19.69 -7.77 8.99
C ASP A 484 20.90 -7.72 9.94
N ALA A 485 22.05 -7.24 9.47
CA ALA A 485 23.25 -7.11 10.31
C ALA A 485 24.21 -5.99 9.85
N LEU A 486 24.80 -5.32 10.83
CA LEU A 486 25.81 -4.28 10.66
C LEU A 486 27.10 -4.67 11.39
N PHE A 487 28.23 -4.55 10.69
CA PHE A 487 29.56 -4.81 11.25
C PHE A 487 30.49 -3.62 11.01
N LYS A 488 31.29 -3.24 12.00
CA LYS A 488 32.31 -2.19 11.89
C LYS A 488 33.62 -2.80 11.36
N LYS A 489 34.30 -2.10 10.47
CA LYS A 489 35.65 -2.49 10.04
C LYS A 489 36.67 -2.26 11.16
N PRO A 490 37.73 -3.08 11.23
CA PRO A 490 38.83 -2.82 12.16
C PRO A 490 39.46 -1.47 11.87
N ASP A 491 39.73 -0.70 12.91
CA ASP A 491 40.47 0.57 12.89
C ASP A 491 39.89 1.67 11.95
N ARG A 492 38.61 1.58 11.56
CA ARG A 492 37.95 2.56 10.69
C ARG A 492 36.50 2.80 11.11
N GLU A 493 36.04 4.05 11.01
CA GLU A 493 34.62 4.42 11.14
C GLU A 493 33.85 4.12 9.84
N GLU A 494 33.97 2.88 9.36
CA GLU A 494 33.31 2.38 8.16
C GLU A 494 32.62 1.06 8.48
N TYR A 495 31.44 0.85 7.90
CA TYR A 495 30.60 -0.28 8.22
C TYR A 495 30.33 -1.15 6.99
N LEU A 496 30.00 -2.41 7.27
CA LEU A 496 29.63 -3.45 6.34
C LEU A 496 28.18 -3.83 6.64
N ILE A 497 27.30 -3.72 5.64
CA ILE A 497 25.96 -4.28 5.71
C ILE A 497 26.01 -5.72 5.20
N VAL A 498 25.43 -6.63 5.98
CA VAL A 498 25.24 -8.02 5.59
C VAL A 498 23.77 -8.36 5.64
N ASP A 499 23.29 -8.98 4.57
CA ASP A 499 21.90 -9.41 4.43
C ASP A 499 21.85 -10.91 4.08
N TRP A 500 21.07 -11.64 4.86
CA TRP A 500 20.98 -13.09 4.79
C TRP A 500 19.91 -13.45 3.77
N LYS A 501 20.22 -14.38 2.85
CA LYS A 501 19.26 -14.82 1.84
C LYS A 501 19.20 -16.33 1.72
N ARG A 502 18.09 -16.91 2.20
CA ARG A 502 17.77 -18.30 1.95
C ARG A 502 17.21 -18.49 0.54
N SER A 503 18.07 -18.75 -0.46
CA SER A 503 17.64 -18.87 -1.86
C SER A 503 18.43 -19.90 -2.66
N LYS A 504 17.70 -20.81 -3.32
CA LYS A 504 18.25 -21.74 -4.31
C LYS A 504 18.40 -21.17 -5.73
N LYS A 505 17.96 -19.92 -5.96
CA LYS A 505 17.88 -19.32 -7.31
C LYS A 505 18.68 -18.03 -7.47
N LEU A 506 19.13 -17.42 -6.38
CA LEU A 506 19.84 -16.14 -6.42
C LEU A 506 21.26 -16.29 -6.99
N VAL A 507 21.83 -17.50 -6.93
CA VAL A 507 23.16 -17.83 -7.45
C VAL A 507 23.04 -18.99 -8.42
N ILE A 508 23.75 -18.90 -9.55
CA ILE A 508 23.94 -19.95 -10.56
C ILE A 508 25.43 -20.04 -10.81
N ASP A 509 26.00 -21.25 -10.68
CA ASP A 509 27.41 -21.52 -10.90
C ASP A 509 28.35 -20.57 -10.13
N GLY A 510 27.97 -20.20 -8.91
CA GLY A 510 28.73 -19.29 -8.05
C GLY A 510 28.57 -17.80 -8.35
N HIS A 511 27.79 -17.43 -9.38
CA HIS A 511 27.54 -16.05 -9.77
C HIS A 511 26.09 -15.62 -9.51
N PRO A 512 25.84 -14.33 -9.20
CA PRO A 512 24.48 -13.85 -8.98
C PRO A 512 23.65 -13.94 -10.26
N LYS A 513 22.45 -14.48 -10.13
CA LYS A 513 21.45 -14.51 -11.19
C LYS A 513 20.81 -13.13 -11.34
N LYS A 514 21.24 -12.38 -12.35
CA LYS A 514 20.76 -11.01 -12.65
C LYS A 514 19.64 -10.95 -13.70
N TYR A 515 18.96 -12.06 -13.94
CA TYR A 515 17.88 -12.15 -14.94
C TYR A 515 16.64 -12.87 -14.39
N GLY A 516 15.47 -12.45 -14.86
CA GLY A 516 14.19 -12.69 -14.22
C GLY A 516 13.03 -12.64 -15.20
N TYR A 517 11.89 -12.08 -14.79
CA TYR A 517 10.68 -12.05 -15.61
C TYR A 517 10.24 -10.61 -15.92
N GLY A 518 10.77 -10.07 -17.01
CA GLY A 518 10.54 -8.70 -17.43
C GLY A 518 11.54 -7.72 -16.82
N TYR A 519 11.18 -6.44 -16.83
CA TYR A 519 12.02 -5.33 -16.37
C TYR A 519 11.25 -4.51 -15.35
N ALA A 520 11.97 -3.68 -14.59
CA ALA A 520 11.33 -2.71 -13.71
C ALA A 520 10.58 -1.64 -14.52
N LEU A 521 9.71 -0.88 -13.85
CA LEU A 521 8.91 0.15 -14.48
C LEU A 521 9.67 1.47 -14.70
N SER A 522 9.17 2.25 -15.67
CA SER A 522 9.55 3.65 -15.90
C SER A 522 11.07 3.87 -16.00
N GLU A 523 11.61 4.84 -15.26
CA GLU A 523 13.03 5.21 -15.22
C GLU A 523 13.97 4.09 -14.74
N LEU A 524 13.45 2.99 -14.20
CA LEU A 524 14.22 1.82 -13.77
C LEU A 524 14.21 0.67 -14.78
N ASN A 525 13.66 0.87 -15.99
CA ASN A 525 13.47 -0.21 -16.97
C ASN A 525 14.76 -0.88 -17.50
N HIS A 526 15.94 -0.30 -17.23
CA HIS A 526 17.22 -0.95 -17.49
C HIS A 526 17.52 -2.09 -16.51
N LEU A 527 16.80 -2.16 -15.39
CA LEU A 527 16.91 -3.22 -14.40
C LEU A 527 15.98 -4.38 -14.75
N ASP A 528 16.53 -5.58 -14.79
CA ASP A 528 15.74 -6.80 -14.91
C ASP A 528 14.93 -7.05 -13.62
N ASN A 529 13.71 -7.60 -13.77
CA ASN A 529 12.89 -8.04 -12.64
C ASN A 529 13.41 -9.36 -12.03
N SER A 530 14.59 -9.27 -11.42
CA SER A 530 15.26 -10.34 -10.70
C SER A 530 15.41 -10.02 -9.23
N SER A 531 15.47 -11.07 -8.39
CA SER A 531 15.72 -10.91 -6.97
C SER A 531 17.03 -10.18 -6.67
N TYR A 532 18.05 -10.30 -7.53
CA TYR A 532 19.32 -9.59 -7.37
C TYR A 532 19.11 -8.07 -7.35
N TYR A 533 18.42 -7.50 -8.35
CA TYR A 533 18.24 -6.05 -8.41
C TYR A 533 17.31 -5.53 -7.30
N LYS A 534 16.28 -6.29 -6.92
CA LYS A 534 15.44 -5.95 -5.75
C LYS A 534 16.28 -5.84 -4.46
N TYR A 535 17.14 -6.82 -4.20
CA TYR A 535 18.01 -6.80 -3.02
C TYR A 535 19.11 -5.75 -3.13
N ALA A 536 19.64 -5.50 -4.32
CA ALA A 536 20.62 -4.43 -4.54
C ALA A 536 20.02 -3.06 -4.21
N LEU A 537 18.81 -2.77 -4.68
CA LEU A 537 18.09 -1.54 -4.35
C LEU A 537 17.78 -1.44 -2.85
N GLN A 538 17.32 -2.53 -2.23
CA GLN A 538 17.02 -2.57 -0.79
C GLN A 538 18.23 -2.16 0.03
N GLN A 539 19.38 -2.78 -0.25
CA GLN A 539 20.61 -2.52 0.47
C GLN A 539 21.13 -1.11 0.21
N ASN A 540 20.99 -0.58 -1.01
CA ASN A 540 21.36 0.80 -1.33
C ASN A 540 20.46 1.82 -0.63
N ILE A 541 19.17 1.56 -0.47
CA ILE A 541 18.27 2.40 0.33
C ILE A 541 18.67 2.35 1.81
N TYR A 542 18.97 1.18 2.36
CA TYR A 542 19.48 1.07 3.74
C TYR A 542 20.79 1.83 3.93
N LYS A 543 21.73 1.71 2.98
CA LYS A 543 22.97 2.49 2.95
C LYS A 543 22.67 3.99 2.99
N TYR A 544 21.78 4.48 2.13
CA TYR A 544 21.38 5.89 2.11
C TYR A 544 20.85 6.35 3.48
N ILE A 545 19.93 5.60 4.08
CA ILE A 545 19.33 5.94 5.38
C ILE A 545 20.39 5.96 6.48
N LEU A 546 21.23 4.92 6.54
CA LEU A 546 22.28 4.77 7.54
C LEU A 546 23.33 5.88 7.46
N GLU A 547 23.75 6.27 6.25
CA GLU A 547 24.72 7.33 6.03
C GLU A 547 24.13 8.71 6.33
N LYS A 548 22.92 8.99 5.85
CA LYS A 548 22.29 10.31 5.97
C LYS A 548 21.82 10.63 7.39
N LYS A 549 21.22 9.66 8.07
CA LYS A 549 20.51 9.90 9.35
C LYS A 549 21.22 9.33 10.57
N TYR A 550 21.89 8.20 10.41
CA TYR A 550 22.45 7.47 11.55
C TYR A 550 23.97 7.60 11.69
N GLY A 551 24.63 8.30 10.76
CA GLY A 551 26.07 8.53 10.83
C GLY A 551 26.91 7.27 10.67
N PHE A 552 26.42 6.27 9.91
CA PHE A 552 27.15 5.04 9.61
C PHE A 552 27.66 5.05 8.15
N PRO A 553 28.92 5.43 7.88
CA PRO A 553 29.50 5.35 6.54
C PRO A 553 29.58 3.90 6.06
N ILE A 554 28.90 3.55 4.97
CA ILE A 554 28.81 2.17 4.49
C ILE A 554 29.83 1.93 3.39
N SER A 555 30.78 1.07 3.70
CA SER A 555 31.89 0.74 2.81
C SER A 555 31.59 -0.41 1.83
N SER A 556 30.69 -1.33 2.20
CA SER A 556 30.24 -2.39 1.30
C SER A 556 28.93 -3.01 1.78
N MET A 557 28.17 -3.55 0.82
CA MET A 557 26.91 -4.25 1.03
C MET A 557 27.04 -5.66 0.44
N ASN A 558 26.65 -6.68 1.20
CA ASN A 558 26.85 -8.07 0.78
C ASN A 558 25.62 -8.92 1.10
N LEU A 559 25.17 -9.68 0.10
CA LEU A 559 24.22 -10.76 0.33
C LEU A 559 24.99 -12.03 0.65
N ILE A 560 24.58 -12.74 1.69
CA ILE A 560 25.11 -14.06 2.04
C ILE A 560 24.01 -15.08 1.76
N VAL A 561 24.24 -15.86 0.71
CA VAL A 561 23.28 -16.85 0.22
C VAL A 561 23.53 -18.17 0.93
N LEU A 562 22.51 -18.63 1.64
CA LEU A 562 22.54 -19.80 2.51
C LEU A 562 21.42 -20.75 2.07
N HIS A 563 21.74 -21.92 1.54
CA HIS A 563 20.70 -22.86 1.12
C HIS A 563 21.19 -24.31 1.18
N GLU A 564 20.36 -25.22 1.68
CA GLU A 564 20.68 -26.65 1.85
C GLU A 564 21.22 -27.34 0.57
N ASN A 565 20.73 -26.92 -0.61
CA ASN A 565 21.18 -27.40 -1.92
C ASN A 565 22.64 -27.05 -2.30
N PHE A 566 23.29 -26.14 -1.59
CA PHE A 566 24.67 -25.76 -1.85
C PHE A 566 25.60 -26.46 -0.87
N ASP A 567 26.87 -26.62 -1.22
CA ASP A 567 27.87 -27.19 -0.29
C ASP A 567 28.55 -26.11 0.57
N ASN A 568 28.42 -24.85 0.17
CA ASN A 568 29.01 -23.72 0.86
C ASN A 568 28.10 -22.48 0.78
N TYR A 569 28.39 -21.46 1.61
CA TYR A 569 27.78 -20.14 1.44
C TYR A 569 28.30 -19.47 0.16
N TYR A 570 27.47 -18.60 -0.42
CA TYR A 570 27.91 -17.69 -1.47
C TYR A 570 27.83 -16.25 -1.00
N ARG A 571 28.92 -15.51 -1.16
CA ARG A 571 28.98 -14.08 -0.91
C ARG A 571 28.77 -13.32 -2.21
N VAL A 572 27.73 -12.51 -2.29
CA VAL A 572 27.42 -11.67 -3.44
C VAL A 572 27.64 -10.21 -3.06
N PRO A 573 28.75 -9.57 -3.50
CA PRO A 573 28.93 -8.14 -3.32
C PRO A 573 27.93 -7.37 -4.18
N LEU A 574 27.35 -6.31 -3.62
CA LEU A 574 26.39 -5.46 -4.30
C LEU A 574 27.04 -4.18 -4.83
N VAL A 575 26.49 -3.69 -5.94
CA VAL A 575 26.92 -2.46 -6.59
C VAL A 575 26.21 -1.26 -5.96
N ASN A 576 26.84 -0.08 -6.04
CA ASN A 576 26.15 1.16 -5.69
C ASN A 576 25.11 1.52 -6.76
N MET A 577 23.95 1.98 -6.32
CA MET A 577 22.77 2.29 -7.15
C MET A 577 22.18 3.66 -6.76
N GLU A 578 23.03 4.65 -6.52
CA GLU A 578 22.63 5.98 -6.01
C GLU A 578 21.60 6.67 -6.93
N LYS A 579 21.75 6.51 -8.25
CA LYS A 579 20.82 7.08 -9.23
C LYS A 579 19.44 6.44 -9.12
N GLU A 580 19.39 5.11 -9.03
CA GLU A 580 18.13 4.38 -8.92
C GLU A 580 17.45 4.62 -7.57
N VAL A 581 18.21 4.76 -6.49
CA VAL A 581 17.68 5.17 -5.17
C VAL A 581 17.05 6.57 -5.26
N SER A 582 17.68 7.51 -5.97
CA SER A 582 17.13 8.85 -6.17
C SER A 582 15.80 8.81 -6.92
N VAL A 583 15.70 8.04 -8.00
CA VAL A 583 14.45 7.81 -8.75
C VAL A 583 13.33 7.26 -7.85
N ILE A 584 13.67 6.29 -6.97
CA ILE A 584 12.69 5.70 -6.05
C ILE A 584 12.18 6.72 -5.03
N PHE A 585 13.04 7.58 -4.49
CA PHE A 585 12.62 8.62 -3.55
C PHE A 585 11.82 9.73 -4.22
N GLU A 586 12.19 10.12 -5.45
CA GLU A 586 11.40 11.07 -6.26
C GLU A 586 9.97 10.58 -6.49
N SER A 587 9.76 9.26 -6.65
CA SER A 587 8.42 8.70 -6.87
C SER A 587 7.50 8.75 -5.65
N ILE A 588 8.03 8.98 -4.44
CA ILE A 588 7.19 9.08 -3.22
C ILE A 588 6.44 10.42 -3.20
N ASN A 589 7.05 11.46 -3.77
CA ASN A 589 6.48 12.81 -3.83
C ASN A 589 5.68 13.05 -5.12
N HIS A 590 5.56 12.02 -5.97
CA HIS A 590 4.75 12.08 -7.17
C HIS A 590 3.31 11.68 -6.83
N LYS A 591 2.34 12.53 -7.22
CA LYS A 591 0.93 12.18 -7.17
C LYS A 591 0.56 11.41 -8.45
N ILE A 592 -0.29 10.39 -8.27
CA ILE A 592 -0.62 9.28 -9.20
C ILE A 592 -1.38 9.70 -10.46
#